data_AF-A0A1J5J2E6-F1
#
_entry.id   AF-A0A1J5J2E6-F1
#
_cell.length_a   1.000
_cell.length_b   1.000
_cell.length_c   1.000
_cell.angle_alpha   90.00
_cell.angle_beta   90.00
_cell.angle_gamma   90.00
#
_symmetry.space_group_name_H-M   'P 1'
#
loop_
_entity.id
_entity.type
_entity.pdbx_description
1 polymer ?
#
loop_
_entity_poly.entity_id
_entity_poly.type
_entity_poly.pdbx_seq_one_letter_code
_entity_poly.pdbx_strand_id
1 'polypeptide(L)'
;MLLCKDDSFYCGSTVNVKNRLKEHYSGEASLWTRMRRLVYLIYYESYPSLILARRREEQIKGWTRKKKMNLINGLWTNSKSL
;
A
#
# COMPACT_ATOMS: atom_id res chain seq x y z
N MET A 1 0.48 -1.18 1.72
CA MET A 1 1.00 -1.73 0.45
C MET A 1 0.75 -3.22 0.44
N LEU A 2 0.19 -3.73 -0.66
CA LEU A 2 -0.05 -5.16 -0.86
C LEU A 2 0.89 -5.68 -1.96
N LEU A 3 1.37 -6.91 -1.80
CA LEU A 3 2.03 -7.68 -2.86
C LEU A 3 0.97 -8.46 -3.64
N CYS A 4 0.92 -8.23 -4.95
CA CYS A 4 0.07 -8.96 -5.89
C CYS A 4 0.78 -10.22 -6.38
N LYS A 5 0.03 -11.16 -6.97
CA LYS A 5 0.58 -12.44 -7.47
C LYS A 5 1.58 -12.26 -8.63
N ASP A 6 1.49 -11.16 -9.37
CA ASP A 6 2.37 -10.79 -10.48
C ASP A 6 3.58 -9.97 -10.03
N ASP A 7 3.97 -10.08 -8.75
CA ASP A 7 5.01 -9.30 -8.09
C ASP A 7 4.79 -7.79 -8.10
N SER A 8 3.65 -7.28 -8.55
CA SER A 8 3.35 -5.86 -8.52
C SER A 8 2.96 -5.38 -7.11
N PHE A 9 3.09 -4.08 -6.87
CA PHE A 9 2.70 -3.45 -5.60
C PHE A 9 1.42 -2.65 -5.77
N TYR A 10 0.42 -2.94 -4.93
CA TYR A 10 -0.76 -2.12 -4.77
C TYR A 10 -0.60 -1.17 -3.58
N CYS A 11 -0.88 0.12 -3.79
CA CYS A 11 -0.83 1.17 -2.77
C CYS A 11 -2.20 1.84 -2.67
N GLY A 12 -2.72 1.93 -1.45
CA GLY A 12 -4.03 2.52 -1.16
C GLY A 12 -4.15 2.90 0.31
N SER A 13 -5.12 3.75 0.62
CA SER A 13 -5.51 4.15 1.98
C SER A 13 -6.88 3.56 2.37
N THR A 14 -7.08 3.37 3.67
CA THR A 14 -8.34 2.89 4.26
C THR A 14 -8.41 3.33 5.72
N VAL A 15 -9.63 3.55 6.22
CA VAL A 15 -9.90 3.78 7.65
C VAL A 15 -9.97 2.47 8.43
N ASN A 16 -10.14 1.34 7.75
CA ASN A 16 -10.19 0.01 8.35
C ASN A 16 -9.39 -0.98 7.50
N VAL A 17 -8.16 -1.26 7.95
CA VAL A 17 -7.23 -2.18 7.26
C VAL A 17 -7.79 -3.61 7.26
N LYS A 18 -8.39 -4.07 8.36
CA LYS A 18 -8.91 -5.44 8.47
C LYS A 18 -10.04 -5.68 7.47
N ASN A 19 -11.02 -4.78 7.39
CA ASN A 19 -12.11 -4.90 6.43
C ASN A 19 -11.60 -4.81 4.99
N ARG A 20 -10.70 -3.88 4.69
CA ARG A 20 -10.12 -3.75 3.34
C ARG A 20 -9.38 -5.02 2.92
N LEU A 21 -8.63 -5.66 3.82
CA LEU A 21 -7.99 -6.94 3.54
C LEU A 21 -9.02 -8.04 3.27
N LYS A 22 -10.09 -8.10 4.07
CA LYS A 22 -11.19 -9.06 3.83
C LYS A 22 -11.82 -8.85 2.45
N GLU A 23 -12.18 -7.62 2.08
CA GLU A 23 -12.72 -7.26 0.75
C GLU A 23 -11.78 -7.70 -0.38
N HIS A 24 -10.48 -7.51 -0.19
CA HIS A 24 -9.46 -7.90 -1.16
C HIS A 24 -9.31 -9.43 -1.26
N TYR A 25 -9.36 -10.16 -0.15
CA TYR A 25 -9.25 -11.62 -0.14
C TYR A 25 -10.54 -12.33 -0.61
N SER A 26 -11.71 -11.75 -0.33
CA SER A 26 -13.01 -12.29 -0.78
C SER A 26 -13.27 -12.06 -2.27
N GLY A 27 -12.48 -11.19 -2.92
CA GLY A 27 -12.67 -10.84 -4.33
C GLY A 27 -13.81 -9.86 -4.58
N GLU A 28 -14.35 -9.23 -3.53
CA GLU A 28 -15.38 -8.19 -3.61
C GLU A 28 -14.81 -6.77 -3.74
N ALA A 29 -13.48 -6.63 -3.67
CA ALA A 29 -12.80 -5.40 -4.07
C ALA A 29 -12.85 -5.19 -5.60
N SER A 30 -12.30 -4.07 -6.08
CA SER A 30 -12.37 -3.67 -7.49
C SER A 30 -12.00 -4.78 -8.49
N LEU A 31 -12.59 -4.72 -9.70
CA LEU A 31 -12.35 -5.65 -10.83
C LEU A 31 -10.85 -5.98 -11.05
N TRP A 32 -9.98 -4.99 -10.87
CA TRP A 32 -8.53 -5.12 -10.95
C TRP A 32 -7.94 -6.07 -9.90
N THR A 33 -8.41 -5.99 -8.66
CA THR A 33 -7.94 -6.83 -7.53
C THR A 33 -8.51 -8.24 -7.57
N ARG A 34 -9.71 -8.42 -8.13
CA ARG A 34 -10.32 -9.74 -8.37
C ARG A 34 -9.49 -10.60 -9.34
N MET A 35 -8.88 -9.99 -10.35
CA MET A 35 -8.04 -10.69 -11.35
C MET A 35 -6.63 -11.00 -10.86
N ARG A 36 -6.06 -10.17 -9.98
CA ARG A 36 -4.62 -10.24 -9.60
C ARG A 36 -4.35 -10.98 -8.29
N ARG A 37 -5.40 -11.54 -7.64
CA ARG A 37 -5.36 -12.26 -6.36
C ARG A 37 -4.32 -11.66 -5.41
N LEU A 38 -4.70 -10.57 -4.77
CA LEU A 38 -3.86 -9.91 -3.76
C LEU A 38 -3.41 -10.94 -2.72
N VAL A 39 -2.11 -10.97 -2.45
CA VAL A 39 -1.50 -12.10 -1.75
C VAL A 39 -1.16 -11.74 -0.31
N TYR A 40 -0.47 -10.62 -0.10
CA TYR A 40 0.07 -10.28 1.23
C TYR A 40 0.05 -8.79 1.53
N LEU A 41 -0.33 -8.43 2.76
CA LEU A 41 -0.02 -7.11 3.33
C LEU A 41 1.44 -7.09 3.75
N ILE A 42 2.26 -6.33 3.02
CA ILE A 42 3.72 -6.26 3.25
C ILE A 42 4.16 -4.98 3.98
N TYR A 43 3.30 -3.96 4.03
CA TYR A 43 3.60 -2.69 4.69
C TYR A 43 2.32 -1.91 4.98
N TYR A 44 2.24 -1.25 6.14
CA TYR A 44 1.24 -0.22 6.41
C TYR A 44 1.80 0.83 7.37
N GLU A 45 1.24 2.03 7.31
CA GLU A 45 1.55 3.16 8.19
C GLU A 45 0.24 3.88 8.51
N SER A 46 0.15 4.43 9.72
CA SER A 46 -1.05 5.09 10.23
C SER A 46 -0.86 6.60 10.24
N TYR A 47 -1.93 7.34 9.90
CA TYR A 47 -1.94 8.80 9.92
C TYR A 47 -3.16 9.31 10.69
N PRO A 48 -3.06 10.50 11.33
CA PRO A 48 -4.16 11.05 12.11
C PRO A 48 -5.30 11.60 11.23
N SER A 49 -5.11 11.75 9.92
CA SER A 49 -6.16 12.18 9.00
C SER A 49 -6.08 11.48 7.65
N LEU A 50 -7.24 11.34 7.00
CA LEU A 50 -7.34 10.76 5.66
C LEU A 50 -6.58 11.60 4.61
N ILE A 51 -6.50 12.91 4.80
CA ILE A 51 -5.76 13.83 3.92
C ILE A 51 -4.26 13.50 3.94
N LEU A 52 -3.68 13.32 5.14
CA LEU A 52 -2.27 12.95 5.27
C LEU A 52 -2.00 11.55 4.70
N ALA A 53 -2.90 10.59 4.97
CA ALA A 53 -2.80 9.26 4.39
C ALA A 53 -2.82 9.27 2.85
N ARG A 54 -3.70 10.07 2.24
CA ARG A 54 -3.78 10.21 0.78
C ARG A 54 -2.56 10.90 0.17
N ARG A 55 -2.05 11.96 0.79
CA ARG A 55 -0.79 12.61 0.36
C ARG A 55 0.37 11.63 0.36
N ARG A 56 0.45 10.80 1.40
CA ARG A 56 1.47 9.75 1.47
C ARG A 56 1.26 8.67 0.41
N GLU A 57 0.02 8.23 0.21
CA GLU A 57 -0.33 7.27 -0.83
C GLU A 57 0.11 7.76 -2.22
N GLU A 58 -0.18 9.01 -2.56
CA GLU A 58 0.25 9.65 -3.81
C GLU A 58 1.77 9.68 -3.94
N GLN A 59 2.47 10.06 -2.86
CA GLN A 59 3.93 10.05 -2.83
C GLN A 59 4.48 8.66 -3.15
N ILE A 60 3.97 7.61 -2.50
CA ILE A 60 4.43 6.24 -2.69
C ILE A 60 4.05 5.70 -4.07
N LYS A 61 2.86 6.03 -4.61
CA LYS A 61 2.42 5.54 -5.93
C LYS A 61 3.44 5.85 -7.02
N GLY A 62 3.98 7.06 -7.03
CA GLY A 62 5.02 7.51 -7.98
C GLY A 62 6.43 6.95 -7.73
N TRP A 63 6.66 6.16 -6.68
CA TRP A 63 7.98 5.61 -6.40
C TRP A 63 8.34 4.40 -7.26
N THR A 64 9.63 4.31 -7.56
CA THR A 64 10.25 3.13 -8.18
C THR A 64 10.09 1.91 -7.26
N ARG A 65 10.15 0.71 -7.85
CA ARG A 65 10.13 -0.56 -7.10
C ARG A 65 11.20 -0.58 -6.01
N LYS A 66 12.42 -0.15 -6.33
CA LYS A 66 13.55 -0.09 -5.38
C LYS A 66 13.23 0.79 -4.17
N LYS A 67 12.66 1.98 -4.39
CA LYS A 67 12.32 2.89 -3.29
C LYS A 67 11.18 2.35 -2.41
N LYS A 68 10.19 1.66 -3.00
CA LYS A 68 9.14 0.93 -2.26
C LYS A 68 9.74 -0.20 -1.41
N MET A 69 10.67 -0.97 -1.96
CA MET A 69 11.37 -2.03 -1.23
C MET A 69 12.20 -1.49 -0.06
N ASN A 70 12.92 -0.38 -0.25
CA ASN A 70 13.63 0.27 0.84
C ASN A 70 12.67 0.69 1.96
N LEU A 71 11.48 1.20 1.63
CA LEU A 71 10.45 1.52 2.62
C LEU A 71 9.99 0.28 3.39
N ILE A 72 9.66 -0.80 2.68
CA ILE A 72 9.22 -2.07 3.28
C ILE A 72 10.29 -2.63 4.23
N ASN A 73 11.57 -2.54 3.85
CA ASN A 73 12.70 -3.06 4.62
C ASN A 73 13.17 -2.12 5.75
N GLY A 74 12.47 -1.01 6.01
CA GLY A 74 12.87 -0.03 7.04
C GLY A 74 14.12 0.79 6.68
N LEU A 75 14.61 0.69 5.45
CA LEU A 75 15.79 1.40 4.93
C LEU A 75 15.43 2.76 4.32
N TRP A 76 14.17 3.16 4.40
CA TRP A 76 13.74 4.47 3.95
C TRP A 76 13.84 5.47 5.10
N THR A 77 14.83 6.35 5.02
CA THR A 77 14.87 7.57 5.82
C THR A 77 14.19 8.68 5.03
N ASN A 78 13.33 9.44 5.70
CA ASN A 78 12.73 10.63 5.15
C ASN A 78 13.82 11.71 5.12
N SER A 79 14.73 11.67 4.15
CA SER A 79 15.85 12.61 4.02
C SER A 79 15.44 14.05 3.68
N LYS A 80 14.17 14.40 3.92
CA LYS A 80 13.67 15.77 4.03
C LYS A 80 13.16 15.98 5.46
N SER A 81 14.07 15.92 6.42
CA SER A 81 13.89 16.47 7.75
C SER A 81 14.84 17.66 7.84
N LEU A 82 14.26 18.87 7.70
CA LEU A 82 14.84 20.21 7.86
C LEU A 82 16.19 20.46 7.16
#